data_AF-A0A661G402-F1
#
_entry.id   AF-A0A661G402-F1
#
_cell.length_a   1.000
_cell.length_b   1.000
_cell.length_c   1.000
_cell.angle_alpha   90.00
_cell.angle_beta   90.00
_cell.angle_gamma   90.00
#
_symmetry.space_group_name_H-M   'P 1'
#
loop_
_entity.id
_entity.type
_entity.pdbx_description
1 polymer ?
#
loop_
_entity_poly.entity_id
_entity_poly.type
_entity_poly.pdbx_seq_one_letter_code
_entity_poly.pdbx_strand_id
1 'polypeptide(L)'
;MSGPQVYNAACIACHGSGIGGAPTVGDAAAWQARIAQGNDTLYLHAIEGYTGSTGFMPQKGGRMDLSDDEVRGAVDYMVGESQN
;
A
#
# COMPACT_ATOMS: atom_id res chain seq x y z
N MET A 1 10.07 -5.44 -10.72
CA MET A 1 10.71 -5.09 -9.44
C MET A 1 10.14 -5.95 -8.33
N SER A 2 10.92 -6.28 -7.30
CA SER A 2 10.38 -6.96 -6.12
C SER A 2 9.49 -6.01 -5.31
N GLY A 3 8.65 -6.55 -4.43
CA GLY A 3 7.79 -5.75 -3.54
C GLY A 3 8.52 -4.64 -2.77
N PRO A 4 9.63 -4.94 -2.06
CA PRO A 4 10.43 -3.92 -1.38
C PRO A 4 11.02 -2.87 -2.34
N GLN A 5 11.39 -3.26 -3.56
CA GLN A 5 11.89 -2.30 -4.57
C GLN A 5 10.79 -1.35 -5.02
N VAL A 6 9.58 -1.86 -5.27
CA VAL A 6 8.42 -1.04 -5.64
C VAL A 6 8.02 -0.11 -4.50
N TYR A 7 7.99 -0.62 -3.27
CA TYR A 7 7.74 0.18 -2.07
C TYR A 7 8.70 1.37 -1.99
N ASN A 8 10.01 1.12 -2.07
CA ASN A 8 11.03 2.17 -1.99
C ASN A 8 10.97 3.16 -3.17
N ALA A 9 10.58 2.70 -4.36
CA ALA A 9 10.54 3.54 -5.56
C ALA A 9 9.27 4.39 -5.68
N ALA A 10 8.18 4.04 -4.98
CA ALA A 10 6.88 4.69 -5.17
C ALA A 10 6.09 4.85 -3.86
N CYS A 11 5.83 3.75 -3.15
CA CYS A 11 4.87 3.72 -2.05
C CYS A 11 5.37 4.45 -0.79
N ILE A 12 6.68 4.40 -0.51
CA ILE A 12 7.31 5.00 0.67
C ILE A 12 7.09 6.51 0.76
N ALA A 13 6.91 7.18 -0.38
CA ALA A 13 6.67 8.62 -0.43
C ALA A 13 5.48 9.03 0.45
N CYS A 14 4.43 8.20 0.50
CA CYS A 14 3.27 8.44 1.38
C CYS A 14 3.28 7.53 2.61
N HIS A 15 3.59 6.24 2.42
CA HIS A 15 3.48 5.23 3.48
C HIS A 15 4.69 5.16 4.41
N GLY A 16 5.76 5.92 4.16
CA GLY A 16 6.90 6.04 5.08
C GLY A 16 6.68 7.03 6.22
N SER A 17 5.83 8.04 6.02
CA SER A 17 5.56 9.10 7.02
C SER A 17 4.07 9.42 7.21
N GLY A 18 3.19 8.71 6.51
CA GLY A 18 1.74 8.89 6.61
C GLY A 18 1.19 10.12 5.89
N ILE A 19 1.84 10.56 4.80
CA ILE A 19 1.40 11.73 4.04
C ILE A 19 -0.04 11.55 3.57
N GLY A 20 -0.86 12.59 3.76
CA GLY A 20 -2.26 12.59 3.33
C GLY A 20 -3.12 11.54 4.03
N GLY A 21 -2.69 11.08 5.22
CA GLY A 21 -3.39 10.05 5.99
C GLY A 21 -3.18 8.62 5.47
N ALA A 22 -2.12 8.42 4.68
CA ALA A 22 -1.66 7.07 4.31
C ALA A 22 -1.30 6.27 5.56
N PRO A 23 -1.67 4.97 5.65
CA PRO A 23 -1.23 4.12 6.76
C PRO A 23 0.28 3.93 6.70
N THR A 24 0.99 4.35 7.74
CA THR A 24 2.45 4.19 7.84
C THR A 24 2.81 2.71 7.93
N VAL A 25 3.78 2.25 7.14
CA VAL A 25 4.29 0.87 7.22
C VAL A 25 4.96 0.66 8.58
N GLY A 26 4.67 -0.47 9.22
CA GLY A 26 5.11 -0.78 10.59
C GLY A 26 4.15 -0.31 11.68
N ASP A 27 3.12 0.48 11.36
CA ASP A 27 2.06 0.82 12.31
C ASP A 27 0.99 -0.28 12.33
N ALA A 28 1.16 -1.28 13.20
CA ALA A 28 0.24 -2.40 13.30
C ALA A 28 -1.22 -1.95 13.58
N ALA A 29 -1.42 -0.89 14.37
CA ALA A 29 -2.75 -0.38 14.69
C ALA A 29 -3.44 0.23 13.46
N ALA A 30 -2.69 0.97 12.63
CA ALA A 30 -3.21 1.50 11.37
C ALA A 30 -3.54 0.40 10.35
N TRP A 31 -2.81 -0.72 10.38
CA TRP A 31 -2.95 -1.79 9.39
C TRP A 31 -3.96 -2.87 9.78
N GLN A 32 -4.25 -3.09 11.06
CA GLN A 32 -5.12 -4.18 11.52
C GLN A 32 -6.48 -4.22 10.81
N ALA A 33 -7.21 -3.08 10.77
CA ALA A 33 -8.51 -3.00 10.11
C ALA A 33 -8.44 -3.09 8.57
N ARG A 34 -7.27 -2.84 7.99
CA ARG A 34 -7.03 -2.95 6.54
C ARG A 34 -6.76 -4.40 6.17
N ILE A 35 -5.88 -5.06 6.92
CA ILE A 35 -5.56 -6.49 6.76
C ILE A 35 -6.83 -7.35 6.92
N ALA A 36 -7.72 -6.98 7.84
CA ALA A 36 -9.00 -7.67 8.04
C ALA A 36 -9.93 -7.66 6.81
N GLN A 37 -9.73 -6.76 5.84
CA GLN A 37 -10.49 -6.72 4.58
C GLN A 37 -10.02 -7.78 3.56
N GLY A 38 -8.89 -8.44 3.83
CA GLY A 38 -8.29 -9.44 2.96
C GLY A 38 -7.43 -8.85 1.85
N ASN A 39 -6.48 -9.67 1.37
CA ASN A 39 -5.48 -9.27 0.38
C ASN A 39 -6.09 -8.80 -0.94
N ASP A 40 -7.13 -9.47 -1.44
CA ASP A 40 -7.79 -9.10 -2.70
C ASP A 40 -8.30 -7.65 -2.68
N THR A 41 -8.90 -7.23 -1.57
CA THR A 41 -9.36 -5.85 -1.38
C THR A 41 -8.20 -4.86 -1.37
N LEU A 42 -7.11 -5.20 -0.66
CA LEU A 42 -5.93 -4.33 -0.59
C LEU A 42 -5.26 -4.18 -1.96
N TYR A 43 -5.16 -5.28 -2.72
CA TYR A 43 -4.63 -5.26 -4.07
C TYR A 43 -5.50 -4.41 -4.99
N LEU A 44 -6.82 -4.59 -4.97
CA LEU A 44 -7.75 -3.82 -5.79
C LEU A 44 -7.59 -2.32 -5.53
N HIS A 45 -7.62 -1.90 -4.26
CA HIS A 45 -7.45 -0.50 -3.89
C HIS A 45 -6.09 0.08 -4.30
N ALA A 46 -5.01 -0.71 -4.24
CA ALA A 46 -3.70 -0.26 -4.67
C ALA A 46 -3.57 -0.20 -6.21
N ILE A 47 -4.16 -1.15 -6.93
CA ILE A 47 -4.06 -1.28 -8.40
C ILE A 47 -4.98 -0.27 -9.09
N GLU A 48 -6.22 -0.11 -8.62
CA GLU A 48 -7.24 0.75 -9.24
C GLU A 48 -7.29 2.15 -8.63
N GLY A 49 -6.69 2.32 -7.46
CA GLY A 49 -6.82 3.52 -6.65
C GLY A 49 -8.06 3.46 -5.76
N TYR A 50 -8.03 4.24 -4.69
CA TYR A 50 -9.09 4.21 -3.68
C TYR A 50 -9.18 5.54 -2.94
N THR A 51 -10.41 6.02 -2.74
CA THR A 51 -10.68 7.14 -1.84
C THR A 51 -11.39 6.60 -0.61
N GLY A 52 -10.72 6.67 0.54
CA GLY A 52 -11.23 6.19 1.81
C GLY A 52 -11.45 7.31 2.82
N SER A 53 -11.82 6.92 4.03
CA SER A 53 -12.02 7.85 5.15
C SER A 53 -10.75 8.58 5.60
N THR A 54 -9.56 8.02 5.34
CA THR A 54 -8.28 8.59 5.77
C THR A 54 -7.56 9.37 4.68
N GLY A 55 -7.98 9.26 3.41
CA GLY A 55 -7.31 9.93 2.31
C GLY A 55 -7.50 9.24 0.96
N PHE A 56 -6.66 9.64 0.01
CA PHE A 56 -6.66 9.13 -1.36
C PHE A 56 -5.41 8.31 -1.63
N MET A 57 -5.61 7.08 -2.12
CA MET A 57 -4.56 6.23 -2.68
C MET A 57 -4.65 6.30 -4.21
N PRO A 58 -3.65 6.87 -4.90
CA PRO A 58 -3.65 6.93 -6.36
C PRO A 58 -3.49 5.54 -6.98
N GLN A 59 -4.05 5.37 -8.18
CA GLN A 59 -3.91 4.17 -8.99
C GLN A 59 -2.43 3.78 -9.12
N LYS A 60 -2.09 2.53 -8.77
CA LYS A 60 -0.71 1.99 -8.77
C LYS A 60 0.30 2.85 -8.02
N GLY A 61 -0.12 3.54 -6.96
CA GLY A 61 0.73 4.47 -6.21
C GLY A 61 1.23 5.65 -7.06
N GLY A 62 0.51 6.03 -8.12
CA GLY A 62 0.91 7.07 -9.07
C GLY A 62 1.93 6.62 -10.12
N ARG A 63 2.26 5.33 -10.17
CA ARG A 63 3.23 4.74 -11.10
C ARG A 63 2.53 3.79 -12.07
N MET A 64 1.92 4.37 -13.09
CA MET A 64 1.16 3.64 -14.12
C MET A 64 2.01 2.68 -14.97
N ASP A 65 3.33 2.79 -14.89
CA ASP A 65 4.28 1.88 -15.53
C ASP A 65 4.47 0.56 -14.79
N LEU A 66 4.02 0.45 -13.53
CA LEU A 66 4.06 -0.81 -12.77
C LEU A 66 3.02 -1.80 -13.29
N SER A 67 3.40 -3.07 -13.36
CA SER A 67 2.46 -4.18 -13.52
C SER A 67 1.65 -4.43 -12.24
N ASP A 68 0.51 -5.10 -12.37
CA ASP A 68 -0.36 -5.40 -11.23
C ASP A 68 0.35 -6.33 -10.22
N ASP A 69 1.16 -7.28 -10.69
CA ASP A 69 1.92 -8.18 -9.83
C ASP A 69 3.03 -7.46 -9.06
N GLU A 70 3.65 -6.43 -9.64
CA GLU A 70 4.60 -5.58 -8.91
C GLU A 70 3.92 -4.79 -7.79
N VAL A 71 2.70 -4.28 -8.05
CA VAL A 71 1.91 -3.59 -7.02
C VAL A 71 1.49 -4.56 -5.92
N ARG A 72 1.02 -5.77 -6.27
CA ARG A 72 0.69 -6.83 -5.28
C ARG A 72 1.87 -7.16 -4.39
N GLY A 73 3.05 -7.35 -4.98
CA GLY A 73 4.27 -7.61 -4.20
C GLY A 73 4.60 -6.48 -3.23
N ALA A 74 4.36 -5.21 -3.60
CA ALA A 74 4.55 -4.07 -2.71
C ALA A 74 3.54 -4.08 -1.55
N VAL A 75 2.27 -4.39 -1.84
CA VAL A 75 1.23 -4.54 -0.81
C VAL A 75 1.58 -5.66 0.17
N ASP A 76 2.04 -6.81 -0.32
CA ASP A 76 2.45 -7.94 0.52
C ASP A 76 3.61 -7.56 1.45
N TYR A 77 4.60 -6.87 0.92
CA TYR A 77 5.71 -6.34 1.71
C TYR A 77 5.21 -5.42 2.82
N MET A 78 4.39 -4.42 2.47
CA MET A 78 3.87 -3.45 3.44
C MET A 78 3.01 -4.11 4.53
N VAL A 79 2.18 -5.09 4.16
CA VAL A 79 1.39 -5.88 5.11
C VAL A 79 2.31 -6.68 6.03
N GLY A 80 3.31 -7.37 5.49
CA GLY A 80 4.26 -8.18 6.29
C GLY A 80 5.04 -7.35 7.30
N GLU A 81 5.47 -6.14 6.92
CA GLU A 81 6.16 -5.22 7.83
C GLU A 81 5.23 -4.63 8.90
N SER A 82 3.90 -4.72 8.74
CA SER A 82 2.90 -4.08 9.60
C SER A 82 2.06 -5.06 10.43
N GLN A 83 2.49 -6.32 10.53
CA GLN A 83 1.82 -7.36 11.32
C GLN A 83 2.46 -7.61 12.70
N ASN A 84 3.61 -6.99 13.00
CA ASN A 84 4.40 -7.22 14.22
C ASN A 84 4.04 -6.26 15.36
#